data_AF-A0A7X7JYY3-F1
#
_entry.id   AF-A0A7X7JYY3-F1
#
_cell.length_a   1.000
_cell.length_b   1.000
_cell.length_c   1.000
_cell.angle_alpha   90.00
_cell.angle_beta   90.00
_cell.angle_gamma   90.00
#
_symmetry.space_group_name_H-M   'P 1'
#
loop_
_entity.id
_entity.type
_entity.pdbx_description
1 polymer ?
#
loop_
_entity_poly.entity_id
_entity_poly.type
_entity_poly.pdbx_seq_one_letter_code
_entity_poly.pdbx_strand_id
1 'polypeptide(L)'
;MPEYLSPGVYVEEVDRGPKPIEGVGTAMAAFVGFTEKAEITREIDGELITEDLLNKPQLVTNWTQYVERYGDFVPGAYLSHAVYGYFMNGGTRCYVVSVRTLPRAQVPLLNAEGKPQLMARAKQAGFEGMRLRVKIEDAGQPPALPGRVAKKGPAKEGEGEAPATEEPPVEPEGSGTFTLVVERAKVSGGWKTEEVIPGVALQEVVVDGRKEARVAYTENKIPRLIELLIPEASAPLVKLWPREQEQALNIESAQLPAPTSQEFQGKVTERSGVEGLEALDDVTIVCVPDLMATMPDQKADLTTIKAAQTMMIAHCERLGDRVVILDPPPNMTPQEIKRWRMEIAGFDSSYAALYYPWIQVMDPATNRPIQIPPSGHMAGVWARNDATRGVHKAPANEVVQGAIGLAYQTTKGEQDTLNPDGVNCIRAFPGRGIRVWGARTLSSNPSWRYINVRRLFNFVEKSIERGTQWVVFEPNDRTLWARVRRDI
;
A
#
# COMPACT_ATOMS: atom_id res chain seq x y z
N MET A 1 40.26 21.46 -34.69
CA MET A 1 39.69 22.37 -33.67
C MET A 1 38.76 23.31 -34.41
N PRO A 2 37.50 23.49 -33.98
CA PRO A 2 36.63 24.48 -34.56
C PRO A 2 37.21 25.89 -34.31
N GLU A 3 37.30 26.71 -35.34
CA GLU A 3 37.62 28.13 -35.20
C GLU A 3 36.31 28.92 -35.03
N TYR A 4 36.11 29.48 -33.84
CA TYR A 4 34.99 30.36 -33.55
C TYR A 4 35.41 31.80 -33.79
N LEU A 5 34.90 32.42 -34.85
CA LEU A 5 35.33 33.74 -35.33
C LEU A 5 34.47 34.91 -34.81
N SER A 6 33.49 34.66 -33.93
CA SER A 6 32.61 35.71 -33.39
C SER A 6 32.26 35.47 -31.91
N PRO A 7 32.01 36.52 -31.10
CA PRO A 7 31.48 36.33 -29.74
C PRO A 7 30.03 35.84 -29.77
N GLY A 8 29.76 34.68 -29.17
CA GLY A 8 28.41 34.08 -29.08
C GLY A 8 28.40 32.79 -28.26
N VAL A 9 27.21 32.23 -27.98
CA VAL A 9 27.06 30.89 -27.42
C VAL A 9 27.02 29.89 -28.57
N TYR A 10 28.03 29.02 -28.65
CA TYR A 10 28.11 27.95 -29.63
C TYR A 10 27.68 26.64 -28.98
N VAL A 11 26.73 25.94 -29.60
CA VAL A 11 26.37 24.57 -29.24
C VAL A 11 27.09 23.64 -30.21
N GLU A 12 27.99 22.82 -29.68
CA GLU A 12 28.66 21.78 -30.46
C GLU A 12 28.07 20.42 -30.05
N GLU A 13 27.38 19.76 -30.96
CA GLU A 13 27.01 18.35 -30.80
C GLU A 13 28.26 17.51 -31.08
N VAL A 14 29.06 17.32 -30.03
CA VAL A 14 30.16 16.36 -30.08
C VAL A 14 29.56 14.96 -30.06
N ASP A 15 29.69 14.22 -31.18
CA ASP A 15 29.44 12.77 -31.26
C ASP A 15 30.43 12.07 -30.30
N ARG A 16 30.04 12.00 -29.02
CA ARG A 16 30.71 11.17 -28.04
C ARG A 16 30.40 9.75 -28.48
N GLY A 17 31.34 9.15 -29.20
CA GLY A 17 31.24 7.80 -29.75
C GLY A 17 30.75 6.76 -28.73
N PRO A 18 30.61 5.49 -29.15
CA PRO A 18 29.81 4.52 -28.41
C PRO A 18 30.27 4.38 -26.95
N LYS A 19 29.32 4.58 -26.03
CA LYS A 19 29.52 4.28 -24.61
C LYS A 19 29.43 2.77 -24.41
N PRO A 20 30.31 2.16 -23.59
CA PRO A 20 30.14 0.78 -23.17
C PRO A 20 28.73 0.56 -22.60
N ILE A 21 28.10 -0.56 -22.98
CA ILE A 21 26.78 -0.92 -22.44
C ILE A 21 26.93 -1.27 -20.96
N GLU A 22 26.36 -0.43 -20.10
CA GLU A 22 26.33 -0.68 -18.67
C GLU A 22 25.20 -1.65 -18.31
N GLY A 23 25.49 -2.56 -17.38
CA GLY A 23 24.49 -3.48 -16.85
C GLY A 23 23.41 -2.75 -16.06
N VAL A 24 22.14 -3.08 -16.31
CA VAL A 24 21.02 -2.59 -15.49
C VAL A 24 20.97 -3.26 -14.11
N GLY A 25 20.19 -2.69 -13.18
CA GLY A 25 19.93 -3.34 -11.91
C GLY A 25 19.15 -4.65 -12.10
N THR A 26 19.49 -5.71 -11.36
CA THR A 26 18.90 -7.05 -11.54
C THR A 26 17.92 -7.46 -10.44
N ALA A 27 17.87 -6.70 -9.34
CA ALA A 27 17.20 -7.11 -8.11
C ALA A 27 16.38 -6.01 -7.43
N MET A 28 15.69 -5.21 -8.24
CA MET A 28 14.70 -4.22 -7.79
C MET A 28 13.34 -4.92 -7.63
N ALA A 29 12.96 -5.22 -6.38
CA ALA A 29 11.68 -5.83 -6.09
C ALA A 29 10.56 -4.78 -5.97
N ALA A 30 9.37 -5.13 -6.42
CA ALA A 30 8.13 -4.40 -6.19
C ALA A 30 7.19 -5.26 -5.36
N PHE A 31 6.77 -4.73 -4.22
CA PHE A 31 5.88 -5.37 -3.28
C PHE A 31 4.52 -4.68 -3.31
N VAL A 32 3.46 -5.44 -3.58
CA VAL A 32 2.07 -4.94 -3.58
C VAL A 32 1.30 -5.64 -2.48
N GLY A 33 0.60 -4.88 -1.64
CA GLY A 33 -0.16 -5.46 -0.53
C GLY A 33 -0.81 -4.45 0.38
N PHE A 34 -1.09 -4.88 1.59
CA PHE A 34 -1.76 -4.16 2.66
C PHE A 34 -0.75 -3.66 3.68
N THR A 35 -1.03 -2.51 4.26
CA THR A 35 -0.13 -1.82 5.21
C THR A 35 -0.92 -1.31 6.40
N GLU A 36 -0.23 -0.89 7.47
CA GLU A 36 -0.89 -0.25 8.59
C GLU A 36 -1.47 1.10 8.14
N LYS A 37 -0.63 1.90 7.48
CA LYS A 37 -0.96 3.21 6.93
C LYS A 37 -0.30 3.38 5.56
N ALA A 38 -0.64 4.43 4.84
CA ALA A 38 0.01 4.75 3.57
C ALA A 38 0.09 6.27 3.43
N GLU A 39 0.80 6.90 4.35
CA GLU A 39 0.88 8.35 4.44
C GLU A 39 2.22 8.78 5.03
N ILE A 40 2.70 9.94 4.58
CA ILE A 40 3.88 10.58 5.16
C ILE A 40 3.52 11.98 5.60
N THR A 41 3.79 12.29 6.87
CA THR A 41 3.56 13.62 7.43
C THR A 41 4.90 14.34 7.52
N ARG A 42 4.97 15.54 6.96
CA ARG A 42 6.14 16.42 7.02
C ARG A 42 5.72 17.78 7.54
N GLU A 43 6.56 18.35 8.39
CA GLU A 43 6.42 19.75 8.80
C GLU A 43 7.10 20.63 7.76
N ILE A 44 6.34 21.51 7.12
CA ILE A 44 6.81 22.48 6.16
C ILE A 44 6.29 23.84 6.63
N ASP A 45 7.20 24.78 6.91
CA ASP A 45 6.88 26.13 7.39
C ASP A 45 5.99 26.19 8.65
N GLY A 46 6.11 25.18 9.53
CA GLY A 46 5.33 25.06 10.77
C GLY A 46 3.94 24.44 10.57
N GLU A 47 3.59 24.03 9.35
CA GLU A 47 2.35 23.33 9.02
C GLU A 47 2.63 21.83 8.77
N LEU A 48 1.78 20.96 9.34
CA LEU A 48 1.87 19.51 9.15
C LEU A 48 1.15 19.11 7.86
N ILE A 49 1.91 18.86 6.81
CA ILE A 49 1.39 18.39 5.52
C ILE A 49 1.45 16.86 5.51
N THR A 50 0.30 16.22 5.31
CA THR A 50 0.20 14.76 5.17
C THR A 50 -0.04 14.41 3.71
N GLU A 51 0.92 13.71 3.10
CA GLU A 51 0.82 13.21 1.73
C GLU A 51 0.29 11.78 1.74
N ASP A 52 -0.76 11.54 0.96
CA ASP A 52 -1.36 10.21 0.75
C ASP A 52 -0.55 9.41 -0.28
N LEU A 53 -0.08 8.24 0.15
CA LEU A 53 0.73 7.29 -0.61
C LEU A 53 -0.08 6.06 -1.05
N LEU A 54 -1.37 5.99 -0.73
CA LEU A 54 -2.23 4.88 -1.11
C LEU A 54 -2.24 4.71 -2.63
N ASN A 55 -2.12 3.45 -3.07
CA ASN A 55 -2.06 3.04 -4.47
C ASN A 55 -0.93 3.69 -5.29
N LYS A 56 0.08 4.30 -4.66
CA LYS A 56 1.22 4.90 -5.36
C LYS A 56 2.50 4.12 -5.07
N PRO A 57 3.24 3.68 -6.11
CA PRO A 57 4.56 3.07 -5.92
C PRO A 57 5.53 4.03 -5.24
N GLN A 58 6.10 3.65 -4.11
CA GLN A 58 7.14 4.43 -3.43
C GLN A 58 8.42 3.64 -3.30
N LEU A 59 9.55 4.29 -3.59
CA LEU A 59 10.88 3.72 -3.42
C LEU A 59 11.26 3.67 -1.94
N VAL A 60 11.47 2.47 -1.40
CA VAL A 60 11.92 2.21 -0.03
C VAL A 60 13.33 1.62 -0.08
N THR A 61 14.25 2.19 0.69
CA THR A 61 15.69 1.85 0.69
C THR A 61 16.15 1.20 1.99
N ASN A 62 15.32 1.25 3.03
CA ASN A 62 15.60 0.61 4.32
C ASN A 62 14.30 0.44 5.12
N TRP A 63 14.38 -0.33 6.21
CA TRP A 63 13.23 -0.62 7.07
C TRP A 63 12.68 0.61 7.79
N THR A 64 13.52 1.54 8.23
CA THR A 64 13.06 2.76 8.91
C THR A 64 12.18 3.61 8.00
N GLN A 65 12.58 3.75 6.73
CA GLN A 65 11.79 4.43 5.71
C GLN A 65 10.48 3.69 5.39
N TYR A 66 10.46 2.36 5.48
CA TYR A 66 9.23 1.58 5.36
C TYR A 66 8.26 1.96 6.49
N VAL A 67 8.71 1.87 7.75
CA VAL A 67 7.89 2.15 8.94
C VAL A 67 7.36 3.58 8.95
N GLU A 68 8.17 4.55 8.53
CA GLU A 68 7.75 5.95 8.43
C GLU A 68 6.52 6.12 7.53
N ARG A 69 6.49 5.46 6.38
CA ARG A 69 5.45 5.60 5.34
C ARG A 69 4.27 4.66 5.53
N TYR A 70 4.55 3.45 5.98
CA TYR A 70 3.61 2.32 5.92
C TYR A 70 3.23 1.74 7.28
N GLY A 71 3.90 2.18 8.35
CA GLY A 71 3.73 1.66 9.70
C GLY A 71 4.42 0.32 9.92
N ASP A 72 4.05 -0.34 11.00
CA ASP A 72 4.67 -1.55 11.52
C ASP A 72 3.96 -2.82 11.02
N PHE A 73 4.31 -3.97 11.61
CA PHE A 73 3.69 -5.25 11.29
C PHE A 73 2.18 -5.25 11.56
N VAL A 74 1.40 -5.73 10.59
CA VAL A 74 -0.07 -5.78 10.66
C VAL A 74 -0.53 -7.22 10.79
N PRO A 75 -1.27 -7.58 11.85
CA PRO A 75 -1.86 -8.91 11.96
C PRO A 75 -2.77 -9.23 10.78
N GLY A 76 -2.55 -10.38 10.13
CA GLY A 76 -3.34 -10.82 8.97
C GLY A 76 -2.90 -10.25 7.63
N ALA A 77 -1.88 -9.38 7.62
CA ALA A 77 -1.15 -8.99 6.41
C ALA A 77 0.32 -9.44 6.52
N TYR A 78 0.95 -9.65 5.38
CA TYR A 78 2.27 -10.22 5.18
C TYR A 78 3.21 -9.29 4.41
N LEU A 79 2.73 -8.19 3.82
CA LEU A 79 3.57 -7.24 3.07
C LEU A 79 4.75 -6.72 3.90
N SER A 80 4.51 -6.31 5.15
CA SER A 80 5.55 -5.83 6.04
C SER A 80 6.59 -6.91 6.36
N HIS A 81 6.15 -8.15 6.64
CA HIS A 81 7.05 -9.29 6.81
C HIS A 81 7.83 -9.64 5.54
N ALA A 82 7.22 -9.50 4.37
CA ALA A 82 7.86 -9.76 3.08
C ALA A 82 8.96 -8.72 2.78
N VAL A 83 8.68 -7.43 3.00
CA VAL A 83 9.64 -6.35 2.84
C VAL A 83 10.77 -6.45 3.88
N TYR A 84 10.45 -6.76 5.14
CA TYR A 84 11.44 -7.00 6.18
C TYR A 84 12.35 -8.18 5.81
N GLY A 85 11.76 -9.29 5.35
CA GLY A 85 12.46 -10.46 4.84
C GLY A 85 13.36 -10.19 3.64
N TYR A 86 12.92 -9.32 2.73
CA TYR A 86 13.69 -8.87 1.58
C TYR A 86 14.99 -8.18 2.01
N PHE A 87 14.89 -7.17 2.88
CA PHE A 87 16.06 -6.47 3.40
C PHE A 87 16.97 -7.38 4.21
N MET A 88 16.41 -8.24 5.06
CA MET A 88 17.19 -9.21 5.84
C MET A 88 17.98 -10.20 4.97
N ASN A 89 17.46 -10.54 3.78
CA ASN A 89 18.08 -11.52 2.90
C ASN A 89 19.02 -10.90 1.85
N GLY A 90 19.31 -9.59 1.92
CA GLY A 90 20.28 -8.90 1.07
C GLY A 90 19.68 -8.02 -0.03
N GLY A 91 18.36 -7.82 0.00
CA GLY A 91 17.72 -6.73 -0.73
C GLY A 91 18.17 -5.37 -0.22
N THR A 92 18.34 -4.39 -1.12
CA THR A 92 18.89 -3.06 -0.77
C THR A 92 17.89 -1.94 -0.98
N ARG A 93 16.96 -2.09 -1.92
CA ARG A 93 15.88 -1.15 -2.19
C ARG A 93 14.74 -1.88 -2.89
N CYS A 94 13.52 -1.42 -2.70
CA CYS A 94 12.32 -1.97 -3.32
C CYS A 94 11.29 -0.88 -3.56
N TYR A 95 10.33 -1.12 -4.44
CA TYR A 95 9.10 -0.35 -4.50
C TYR A 95 8.05 -1.02 -3.64
N VAL A 96 7.26 -0.20 -2.94
CA VAL A 96 6.09 -0.66 -2.19
C VAL A 96 4.85 0.03 -2.74
N VAL A 97 3.81 -0.74 -3.02
CA VAL A 97 2.48 -0.27 -3.40
C VAL A 97 1.50 -0.76 -2.34
N SER A 98 1.02 0.16 -1.52
CA SER A 98 -0.06 -0.12 -0.58
C SER A 98 -1.39 -0.01 -1.31
N VAL A 99 -2.12 -1.11 -1.46
CA VAL A 99 -3.46 -1.11 -2.08
C VAL A 99 -4.57 -0.94 -1.06
N ARG A 100 -4.27 -1.17 0.22
CA ARG A 100 -5.21 -1.04 1.34
C ARG A 100 -4.45 -0.78 2.64
N THR A 101 -5.04 0.04 3.52
CA THR A 101 -4.52 0.28 4.88
C THR A 101 -5.43 -0.33 5.93
N LEU A 102 -4.99 -0.39 7.18
CA LEU A 102 -5.91 -0.61 8.29
C LEU A 102 -6.97 0.50 8.32
N PRO A 103 -8.19 0.20 8.78
CA PRO A 103 -9.20 1.23 8.98
C PRO A 103 -8.70 2.26 9.99
N ARG A 104 -9.15 3.52 9.81
CA ARG A 104 -8.85 4.59 10.75
C ARG A 104 -9.58 4.33 12.06
N ALA A 105 -8.89 4.56 13.18
CA ALA A 105 -9.51 4.43 14.48
C ALA A 105 -10.68 5.43 14.60
N GLN A 106 -11.80 4.98 15.13
CA GLN A 106 -12.99 5.81 15.28
C GLN A 106 -13.71 5.48 16.58
N VAL A 107 -14.59 6.37 17.01
CA VAL A 107 -15.40 6.15 18.19
C VAL A 107 -16.73 6.89 18.08
N PRO A 108 -17.86 6.22 18.36
CA PRO A 108 -19.15 6.89 18.40
C PRO A 108 -19.26 7.81 19.62
N LEU A 109 -19.54 9.07 19.37
CA LEU A 109 -19.87 10.05 20.40
C LEU A 109 -21.37 9.99 20.71
N LEU A 110 -21.68 9.84 22.00
CA LEU A 110 -23.05 9.68 22.47
C LEU A 110 -23.72 11.04 22.65
N ASN A 111 -25.01 11.12 22.32
CA ASN A 111 -25.85 12.26 22.66
C ASN A 111 -26.44 12.13 24.08
N ALA A 112 -27.29 13.07 24.48
CA ALA A 112 -27.98 13.03 25.78
C ALA A 112 -28.86 11.76 25.98
N GLU A 113 -29.39 11.18 24.90
CA GLU A 113 -30.17 9.93 24.92
C GLU A 113 -29.29 8.66 24.94
N GLY A 114 -27.96 8.81 24.93
CA GLY A 114 -27.03 7.67 24.87
C GLY A 114 -26.93 7.00 23.49
N LYS A 115 -27.37 7.66 22.42
CA LYS A 115 -27.31 7.14 21.04
C LYS A 115 -26.06 7.64 20.29
N PRO A 116 -25.45 6.81 19.42
CA PRO A 116 -24.23 7.15 18.67
C PRO A 116 -24.58 7.96 17.40
N GLN A 117 -24.74 9.27 17.55
CA GLN A 117 -25.22 10.15 16.47
C GLN A 117 -24.12 11.01 15.85
N LEU A 118 -22.95 11.10 16.49
CA LEU A 118 -21.76 11.74 15.99
C LEU A 118 -20.59 10.75 16.09
N MET A 119 -19.62 10.81 15.20
CA MET A 119 -18.47 9.91 15.22
C MET A 119 -17.17 10.71 15.14
N ALA A 120 -16.25 10.47 16.06
CA ALA A 120 -14.89 10.99 15.96
C ALA A 120 -14.01 9.94 15.29
N ARG A 121 -13.34 10.31 14.20
CA ARG A 121 -12.43 9.44 13.46
C ARG A 121 -11.04 10.06 13.45
N ALA A 122 -9.99 9.25 13.64
CA ALA A 122 -8.62 9.69 13.45
C ALA A 122 -8.39 10.08 11.99
N LYS A 123 -7.64 11.17 11.74
CA LYS A 123 -7.26 11.55 10.37
C LYS A 123 -6.24 10.59 9.77
N GLN A 124 -5.35 10.07 10.61
CA GLN A 124 -4.33 9.09 10.24
C GLN A 124 -4.85 7.65 10.35
N ALA A 125 -4.37 6.79 9.45
CA ALA A 125 -4.64 5.35 9.51
C ALA A 125 -3.66 4.64 10.45
N GLY A 126 -4.04 3.46 10.95
CA GLY A 126 -3.15 2.63 11.76
C GLY A 126 -3.29 2.78 13.27
N PHE A 127 -2.37 2.15 14.01
CA PHE A 127 -2.42 1.98 15.46
C PHE A 127 -2.22 3.29 16.22
N GLU A 128 -1.61 4.31 15.59
CA GLU A 128 -1.49 5.64 16.19
C GLU A 128 -2.85 6.26 16.53
N GLY A 129 -3.89 5.98 15.74
CA GLY A 129 -5.25 6.39 16.06
C GLY A 129 -5.79 5.76 17.34
N MET A 130 -5.40 4.53 17.68
CA MET A 130 -5.82 3.86 18.93
C MET A 130 -5.19 4.49 20.17
N ARG A 131 -4.11 5.27 20.01
CA ARG A 131 -3.47 6.01 21.10
C ARG A 131 -4.16 7.34 21.39
N LEU A 132 -5.19 7.71 20.61
CA LEU A 132 -5.94 8.95 20.79
C LEU A 132 -7.18 8.72 21.64
N ARG A 133 -7.50 9.74 22.45
CA ARG A 133 -8.76 9.86 23.19
C ARG A 133 -9.40 11.19 22.86
N VAL A 134 -10.71 11.15 22.68
CA VAL A 134 -11.55 12.33 22.48
C VAL A 134 -12.29 12.60 23.78
N LYS A 135 -12.21 13.85 24.21
CA LYS A 135 -12.98 14.38 25.32
C LYS A 135 -13.82 15.56 24.83
N ILE A 136 -15.11 15.51 25.15
CA ILE A 136 -16.06 16.59 24.89
C ILE A 136 -16.29 17.30 26.21
N GLU A 137 -15.96 18.60 26.25
CA GLU A 137 -16.16 19.50 27.39
C GLU A 137 -17.04 20.68 26.98
N ASP A 138 -17.57 21.40 27.96
CA ASP A 138 -18.39 22.60 27.77
C ASP A 138 -19.50 22.39 26.73
N ALA A 139 -20.16 21.24 26.77
CA ALA A 139 -21.22 20.91 25.81
C ALA A 139 -22.43 21.82 26.10
N GLY A 140 -22.47 22.98 25.45
CA GLY A 140 -23.56 23.94 25.55
C GLY A 140 -24.90 23.32 25.15
N GLN A 141 -26.01 24.05 25.33
CA GLN A 141 -27.31 23.55 24.88
C GLN A 141 -27.34 23.44 23.35
N PRO A 142 -27.96 22.38 22.79
CA PRO A 142 -28.10 22.23 21.35
C PRO A 142 -28.79 23.46 20.75
N PRO A 143 -28.45 23.87 19.51
CA PRO A 143 -29.12 24.97 18.83
C PRO A 143 -30.64 24.77 18.84
N ALA A 144 -31.38 25.79 19.28
CA ALA A 144 -32.84 25.72 19.33
C ALA A 144 -33.39 25.46 17.93
N LEU A 145 -34.33 24.52 17.81
CA LEU A 145 -35.11 24.34 16.57
C LEU A 145 -35.74 25.69 16.19
N PRO A 146 -35.65 26.15 14.92
CA PRO A 146 -36.42 27.32 14.52
C PRO A 146 -37.89 27.02 14.77
N GLY A 147 -38.44 27.71 15.77
CA GLY A 147 -39.82 27.53 16.20
C GLY A 147 -40.75 27.69 15.02
N ARG A 148 -41.62 26.70 14.83
CA ARG A 148 -42.71 26.74 13.84
C ARG A 148 -43.53 28.00 14.11
N VAL A 149 -43.38 29.03 13.29
CA VAL A 149 -44.14 30.28 13.43
C VAL A 149 -45.62 29.93 13.36
N ALA A 150 -46.32 30.06 14.49
CA ALA A 150 -47.76 29.90 14.55
C ALA A 150 -48.40 30.97 13.66
N LYS A 151 -49.00 30.57 12.54
CA LYS A 151 -49.83 31.44 11.71
C LYS A 151 -51.00 31.95 12.57
N LYS A 152 -50.94 33.21 13.02
CA LYS A 152 -52.15 33.95 13.42
C LYS A 152 -52.93 34.29 12.15
N GLY A 153 -54.22 33.97 12.15
CA GLY A 153 -55.16 34.28 11.06
C GLY A 153 -55.37 35.78 10.84
N PRO A 154 -55.99 36.16 9.72
CA PRO A 154 -55.92 37.53 9.21
C PRO A 154 -56.90 38.45 9.94
N ALA A 155 -56.45 39.67 10.26
CA ALA A 155 -57.30 40.82 10.56
C ALA A 155 -57.04 41.91 9.51
N LYS A 156 -58.12 42.57 9.11
CA LYS A 156 -58.28 43.43 7.92
C LYS A 156 -57.55 44.79 7.98
N GLU A 157 -57.10 45.17 6.77
CA GLU A 157 -57.13 46.48 6.07
C GLU A 157 -56.69 47.78 6.77
N GLY A 158 -55.73 48.45 6.13
CA GLY A 158 -55.41 49.87 6.29
C GLY A 158 -54.21 50.27 5.43
N GLU A 159 -54.43 51.16 4.47
CA GLU A 159 -53.52 51.65 3.43
C GLU A 159 -52.31 52.46 3.95
N GLY A 160 -51.17 52.42 3.24
CA GLY A 160 -50.06 53.37 3.43
C GLY A 160 -48.70 52.85 2.93
N GLU A 161 -48.30 53.28 1.74
CA GLU A 161 -46.94 53.11 1.19
C GLU A 161 -45.89 54.00 1.92
N ALA A 162 -44.81 53.39 2.39
CA ALA A 162 -43.47 53.98 2.52
C ALA A 162 -42.41 52.86 2.65
N PRO A 163 -41.19 53.02 2.10
CA PRO A 163 -40.29 51.90 1.82
C PRO A 163 -39.54 51.38 3.05
N ALA A 164 -39.31 50.06 3.02
CA ALA A 164 -38.61 49.29 4.02
C ALA A 164 -37.13 49.71 4.15
N THR A 165 -36.75 50.16 5.34
CA THR A 165 -35.39 50.02 5.84
C THR A 165 -35.11 48.54 6.06
N GLU A 166 -34.17 47.98 5.30
CA GLU A 166 -33.58 46.67 5.57
C GLU A 166 -32.94 46.70 6.97
N GLU A 167 -33.62 46.09 7.94
CA GLU A 167 -32.99 45.66 9.18
C GLU A 167 -31.93 44.62 8.83
N PRO A 168 -30.70 44.72 9.38
CA PRO A 168 -29.67 43.72 9.15
C PRO A 168 -30.15 42.34 9.63
N PRO A 169 -29.67 41.24 9.04
CA PRO A 169 -30.07 39.91 9.46
C PRO A 169 -29.69 39.73 10.93
N VAL A 170 -30.70 39.52 11.77
CA VAL A 170 -30.50 39.11 13.16
C VAL A 170 -29.75 37.78 13.14
N GLU A 171 -28.50 37.80 13.57
CA GLU A 171 -27.71 36.60 13.83
C GLU A 171 -28.52 35.68 14.75
N PRO A 172 -28.65 34.37 14.46
CA PRO A 172 -29.37 33.48 15.35
C PRO A 172 -28.57 33.35 16.65
N GLU A 173 -28.95 34.12 17.66
CA GLU A 173 -28.49 34.00 19.04
C GLU A 173 -28.81 32.58 19.54
N GLY A 174 -27.75 31.81 19.79
CA GLY A 174 -27.84 30.47 20.35
C GLY A 174 -27.21 29.38 19.48
N SER A 175 -26.06 29.62 18.85
CA SER A 175 -25.21 28.49 18.44
C SER A 175 -24.58 27.92 19.71
N GLY A 176 -25.19 26.87 20.28
CA GLY A 176 -24.47 26.01 21.20
C GLY A 176 -23.12 25.65 20.57
N THR A 177 -22.06 25.76 21.33
CA THR A 177 -20.75 25.24 20.96
C THR A 177 -20.31 24.24 22.01
N PHE A 178 -19.38 23.36 21.65
CA PHE A 178 -18.70 22.48 22.59
C PHE A 178 -17.19 22.56 22.35
N THR A 179 -16.44 22.20 23.39
CA THR A 179 -14.98 22.12 23.34
C THR A 179 -14.57 20.67 23.04
N LEU A 180 -13.79 20.49 21.99
CA LEU A 180 -13.23 19.20 21.60
C LEU A 180 -11.77 19.13 22.06
N VAL A 181 -11.48 18.24 23.00
CA VAL A 181 -10.13 18.00 23.51
C VAL A 181 -9.63 16.66 22.99
N VAL A 182 -8.43 16.66 22.41
CA VAL A 182 -7.75 15.46 21.89
C VAL A 182 -6.53 15.19 22.73
N GLU A 183 -6.46 13.98 23.27
CA GLU A 183 -5.35 13.52 24.09
C GLU A 183 -4.69 12.28 23.49
N ARG A 184 -3.41 12.11 23.80
CA ARG A 184 -2.58 10.98 23.37
C ARG A 184 -2.06 10.22 24.58
N ALA A 185 -2.08 8.89 24.50
CA ALA A 185 -1.51 8.03 25.54
C ALA A 185 0.02 8.18 25.63
N LYS A 186 0.55 8.34 26.84
CA LYS A 186 2.00 8.37 27.11
C LYS A 186 2.55 6.95 27.26
N VAL A 187 3.79 6.74 26.85
CA VAL A 187 4.51 5.46 27.02
C VAL A 187 4.66 5.08 28.49
N SER A 188 4.74 6.08 29.39
CA SER A 188 4.83 5.89 30.85
C SER A 188 3.49 5.61 31.55
N GLY A 189 2.39 5.54 30.79
CA GLY A 189 1.03 5.60 31.31
C GLY A 189 0.54 7.04 31.50
N GLY A 190 -0.79 7.22 31.38
CA GLY A 190 -1.46 8.52 31.43
C GLY A 190 -1.69 9.16 30.05
N TRP A 191 -2.40 10.29 30.03
CA TRP A 191 -2.79 11.02 28.83
C TRP A 191 -2.06 12.37 28.75
N LYS A 192 -1.76 12.81 27.53
CA LYS A 192 -1.21 14.14 27.21
C LYS A 192 -2.17 14.84 26.28
N THR A 193 -2.61 16.04 26.62
CA THR A 193 -3.38 16.89 25.72
C THR A 193 -2.51 17.32 24.54
N GLU A 194 -2.96 17.00 23.33
CA GLU A 194 -2.30 17.40 22.08
C GLU A 194 -3.04 18.57 21.42
N GLU A 195 -4.38 18.57 21.47
CA GLU A 195 -5.20 19.62 20.85
C GLU A 195 -6.39 19.98 21.73
N VAL A 196 -6.72 21.28 21.76
CA VAL A 196 -7.94 21.81 22.36
C VAL A 196 -8.59 22.71 21.32
N ILE A 197 -9.77 22.32 20.85
CA ILE A 197 -10.54 23.04 19.84
C ILE A 197 -11.82 23.56 20.52
N PRO A 198 -11.82 24.80 21.02
CA PRO A 198 -13.04 25.44 21.51
C PRO A 198 -13.94 25.87 20.35
N GLY A 199 -15.24 26.02 20.60
CA GLY A 199 -16.15 26.60 19.62
C GLY A 199 -16.56 25.66 18.48
N VAL A 200 -16.61 24.35 18.71
CA VAL A 200 -17.14 23.41 17.71
C VAL A 200 -18.67 23.50 17.70
N ALA A 201 -19.27 23.73 16.53
CA ALA A 201 -20.72 23.85 16.35
C ALA A 201 -21.22 22.86 15.28
N LEU A 202 -22.52 22.58 15.31
CA LEU A 202 -23.23 21.88 14.23
C LEU A 202 -24.16 22.88 13.55
N GLN A 203 -24.07 22.99 12.22
CA GLN A 203 -24.86 23.91 11.41
C GLN A 203 -25.69 23.14 10.37
N GLU A 204 -26.92 23.58 10.10
CA GLU A 204 -27.71 23.08 8.97
C GLU A 204 -27.32 23.80 7.69
N VAL A 205 -26.93 23.04 6.66
CA VAL A 205 -26.65 23.54 5.32
C VAL A 205 -27.64 22.90 4.35
N VAL A 206 -28.21 23.70 3.44
CA VAL A 206 -29.10 23.19 2.39
C VAL A 206 -28.26 22.77 1.19
N VAL A 207 -28.23 21.48 0.89
CA VAL A 207 -27.57 20.89 -0.28
C VAL A 207 -28.65 20.23 -1.13
N ASP A 208 -28.77 20.64 -2.40
CA ASP A 208 -29.76 20.09 -3.35
C ASP A 208 -31.22 20.09 -2.83
N GLY A 209 -31.58 21.11 -2.05
CA GLY A 209 -32.92 21.26 -1.47
C GLY A 209 -33.19 20.40 -0.23
N ARG A 210 -32.19 19.65 0.27
CA ARG A 210 -32.26 18.89 1.52
C ARG A 210 -31.44 19.57 2.60
N LYS A 211 -31.95 19.57 3.83
CA LYS A 211 -31.24 20.07 5.02
C LYS A 211 -30.29 18.98 5.51
N GLU A 212 -29.01 19.31 5.58
CA GLU A 212 -27.96 18.42 6.07
C GLU A 212 -27.18 19.12 7.19
N ALA A 213 -26.88 18.39 8.26
CA ALA A 213 -26.01 18.87 9.33
C ALA A 213 -24.53 18.79 8.91
N ARG A 214 -23.77 19.83 9.21
CA ARG A 214 -22.30 19.89 9.03
C ARG A 214 -21.63 20.40 10.30
N VAL A 215 -20.40 19.94 10.51
CA VAL A 215 -19.54 20.41 11.61
C VAL A 215 -18.88 21.72 11.19
N ALA A 216 -18.98 22.75 12.04
CA ALA A 216 -18.36 24.05 11.87
C ALA A 216 -17.38 24.32 13.02
N TYR A 217 -16.25 24.95 12.70
CA TYR A 217 -15.20 25.30 13.66
C TYR A 217 -15.06 26.82 13.72
N THR A 218 -15.21 27.40 14.91
CA THR A 218 -14.96 28.84 15.13
C THR A 218 -13.50 29.17 14.79
N GLU A 219 -13.28 30.34 14.16
CA GLU A 219 -11.97 30.79 13.67
C GLU A 219 -11.29 29.83 12.67
N ASN A 220 -12.04 28.90 12.07
CA ASN A 220 -11.52 27.90 11.13
C ASN A 220 -10.39 27.02 11.71
N LYS A 221 -10.36 26.85 13.04
CA LYS A 221 -9.41 25.97 13.74
C LYS A 221 -9.83 24.50 13.59
N ILE A 222 -9.54 23.94 12.41
CA ILE A 222 -9.84 22.54 12.09
C ILE A 222 -8.88 21.63 12.89
N PRO A 223 -9.38 20.59 13.60
CA PRO A 223 -8.52 19.65 14.33
C PRO A 223 -7.52 18.97 13.40
N ARG A 224 -6.26 18.79 13.80
CA ARG A 224 -5.23 18.17 12.94
C ARG A 224 -5.18 16.65 13.11
N LEU A 225 -5.60 16.14 14.27
CA LEU A 225 -5.51 14.71 14.58
C LEU A 225 -6.79 13.92 14.31
N ILE A 226 -7.95 14.57 14.37
CA ILE A 226 -9.25 13.91 14.24
C ILE A 226 -10.18 14.68 13.29
N GLU A 227 -11.22 13.99 12.83
CA GLU A 227 -12.33 14.56 12.11
C GLU A 227 -13.65 14.09 12.76
N LEU A 228 -14.64 14.98 12.79
CA LEU A 228 -15.98 14.66 13.26
C LEU A 228 -16.86 14.36 12.05
N LEU A 229 -17.49 13.19 12.06
CA LEU A 229 -18.38 12.69 11.02
C LEU A 229 -19.79 12.57 11.59
N ILE A 230 -20.78 12.84 10.75
CA ILE A 230 -22.20 12.72 11.07
C ILE A 230 -22.75 11.54 10.25
N PRO A 231 -22.96 10.35 10.84
CA PRO A 231 -23.43 9.17 10.10
C PRO A 231 -24.79 9.39 9.42
N GLU A 232 -25.70 10.12 10.06
CA GLU A 232 -27.01 10.46 9.52
C GLU A 232 -27.17 11.99 9.44
N ALA A 233 -26.65 12.59 8.37
CA ALA A 233 -26.64 14.06 8.19
C ALA A 233 -28.04 14.68 8.12
N SER A 234 -29.10 13.89 7.84
CA SER A 234 -30.49 14.33 7.84
C SER A 234 -31.13 14.42 9.24
N ALA A 235 -30.45 13.95 10.29
CA ALA A 235 -30.99 13.98 11.63
C ALA A 235 -31.04 15.43 12.19
N PRO A 236 -32.06 15.79 12.99
CA PRO A 236 -32.13 17.09 13.63
C PRO A 236 -30.90 17.37 14.50
N LEU A 237 -30.38 18.61 14.50
CA LEU A 237 -29.18 19.01 15.25
C LEU A 237 -29.23 18.63 16.74
N VAL A 238 -30.41 18.72 17.36
CA VAL A 238 -30.63 18.34 18.77
C VAL A 238 -30.30 16.86 19.03
N LYS A 239 -30.57 15.97 18.07
CA LYS A 239 -30.26 14.54 18.20
C LYS A 239 -28.78 14.24 17.97
N LEU A 240 -28.12 15.05 17.14
CA LEU A 240 -26.70 14.92 16.82
C LEU A 240 -25.78 15.47 17.93
N TRP A 241 -26.32 16.33 18.79
CA TRP A 241 -25.55 17.06 19.80
C TRP A 241 -24.87 16.13 20.81
N PRO A 242 -23.53 16.17 20.97
CA PRO A 242 -22.82 15.29 21.89
C PRO A 242 -23.05 15.70 23.34
N ARG A 243 -23.03 14.73 24.26
CA ARG A 243 -22.88 15.01 25.70
C ARG A 243 -21.41 15.10 26.08
N GLU A 244 -21.13 15.66 27.26
CA GLU A 244 -19.82 15.57 27.88
C GLU A 244 -19.43 14.11 28.12
N GLN A 245 -18.27 13.72 27.60
CA GLN A 245 -17.81 12.34 27.63
C GLN A 245 -16.32 12.26 27.30
N GLU A 246 -15.73 11.13 27.69
CA GLU A 246 -14.36 10.74 27.32
C GLU A 246 -14.42 9.36 26.68
N GLN A 247 -13.91 9.23 25.45
CA GLN A 247 -13.82 7.92 24.80
C GLN A 247 -12.49 7.77 24.04
N ALA A 248 -11.84 6.63 24.25
CA ALA A 248 -10.66 6.24 23.48
C ALA A 248 -11.09 5.77 22.08
N LEU A 249 -10.32 6.14 21.06
CA LEU A 249 -10.54 5.65 19.71
C LEU A 249 -10.17 4.17 19.66
N ASN A 250 -10.97 3.40 18.93
CA ASN A 250 -10.66 2.01 18.64
C ASN A 250 -10.65 1.79 17.12
N ILE A 251 -9.90 0.79 16.66
CA ILE A 251 -10.15 0.24 15.34
C ILE A 251 -11.02 -0.97 15.61
N GLU A 252 -12.29 -0.92 15.18
CA GLU A 252 -13.12 -2.11 15.18
C GLU A 252 -12.41 -3.17 14.35
N SER A 253 -11.88 -4.18 15.02
CA SER A 253 -11.10 -5.28 14.45
C SER A 253 -11.95 -6.25 13.63
N ALA A 254 -13.12 -5.82 13.16
CA ALA A 254 -13.98 -6.55 12.25
C ALA A 254 -13.30 -6.64 10.87
N GLN A 255 -12.33 -7.56 10.82
CA GLN A 255 -11.85 -8.35 9.70
C GLN A 255 -11.60 -7.55 8.40
N LEU A 256 -10.32 -7.26 8.11
CA LEU A 256 -9.88 -6.87 6.76
C LEU A 256 -10.59 -7.77 5.74
N PRO A 257 -11.45 -7.22 4.84
CA PRO A 257 -12.20 -8.03 3.89
C PRO A 257 -11.25 -8.91 3.08
N ALA A 258 -11.69 -10.12 2.72
CA ALA A 258 -10.86 -11.02 1.93
C ALA A 258 -10.38 -10.27 0.67
N PRO A 259 -9.09 -10.40 0.31
CA PRO A 259 -8.56 -9.71 -0.86
C PRO A 259 -9.37 -10.07 -2.11
N THR A 260 -9.70 -9.06 -2.92
CA THR A 260 -10.22 -9.28 -4.27
C THR A 260 -9.09 -9.19 -5.30
N SER A 261 -9.24 -9.87 -6.44
CA SER A 261 -8.23 -9.80 -7.51
C SER A 261 -8.11 -8.40 -8.13
N GLN A 262 -9.21 -7.63 -8.15
CA GLN A 262 -9.24 -6.25 -8.66
C GLN A 262 -8.45 -5.28 -7.79
N GLU A 263 -8.44 -5.46 -6.46
CA GLU A 263 -7.65 -4.63 -5.54
C GLU A 263 -6.16 -4.65 -5.88
N PHE A 264 -5.62 -5.79 -6.30
CA PHE A 264 -4.20 -5.90 -6.66
C PHE A 264 -3.89 -5.52 -8.10
N GLN A 265 -4.84 -5.65 -9.02
CA GLN A 265 -4.62 -5.32 -10.42
C GLN A 265 -4.31 -3.82 -10.60
N GLY A 266 -5.18 -2.96 -10.09
CA GLY A 266 -5.09 -1.52 -10.28
C GLY A 266 -5.20 -1.09 -11.74
N LYS A 267 -4.67 0.09 -12.09
CA LYS A 267 -4.70 0.66 -13.44
C LYS A 267 -3.42 1.43 -13.75
N VAL A 268 -2.97 1.34 -15.01
CA VAL A 268 -1.80 2.08 -15.52
C VAL A 268 -1.99 3.60 -15.43
N THR A 269 -3.17 4.12 -15.80
CA THR A 269 -3.46 5.55 -15.81
C THR A 269 -3.45 6.18 -14.42
N GLU A 270 -3.89 5.42 -13.42
CA GLU A 270 -3.92 5.83 -12.01
C GLU A 270 -2.61 5.48 -11.30
N ARG A 271 -1.68 4.78 -11.99
CA ARG A 271 -0.44 4.22 -11.45
C ARG A 271 -0.68 3.38 -10.18
N SER A 272 -1.75 2.59 -10.18
CA SER A 272 -2.21 1.81 -9.04
C SER A 272 -2.00 0.31 -9.22
N GLY A 273 -1.90 -0.42 -8.10
CA GLY A 273 -1.74 -1.87 -8.09
C GLY A 273 -0.50 -2.37 -8.83
N VAL A 274 -0.59 -3.58 -9.40
CA VAL A 274 0.46 -4.21 -10.19
C VAL A 274 0.66 -3.51 -11.54
N GLU A 275 -0.43 -3.10 -12.21
CA GLU A 275 -0.35 -2.43 -13.51
C GLU A 275 0.36 -1.06 -13.40
N GLY A 276 0.25 -0.38 -12.25
CA GLY A 276 0.98 0.85 -11.98
C GLY A 276 2.51 0.71 -12.01
N LEU A 277 3.03 -0.51 -11.86
CA LEU A 277 4.46 -0.80 -11.93
C LEU A 277 5.01 -0.71 -13.37
N GLU A 278 4.15 -0.67 -14.39
CA GLU A 278 4.58 -0.47 -15.79
C GLU A 278 5.34 0.85 -15.97
N ALA A 279 4.98 1.89 -15.22
CA ALA A 279 5.68 3.18 -15.27
C ALA A 279 7.11 3.13 -14.67
N LEU A 280 7.50 2.01 -14.08
CA LEU A 280 8.80 1.80 -13.44
C LEU A 280 9.62 0.78 -14.25
N ASP A 281 10.56 1.29 -15.03
CA ASP A 281 11.43 0.49 -15.92
C ASP A 281 12.53 -0.29 -15.19
N ASP A 282 12.79 0.04 -13.92
CA ASP A 282 13.84 -0.57 -13.12
C ASP A 282 13.37 -1.77 -12.30
N VAL A 283 12.04 -2.01 -12.22
CA VAL A 283 11.45 -3.16 -11.51
C VAL A 283 11.79 -4.46 -12.24
N THR A 284 12.31 -5.44 -11.49
CA THR A 284 12.76 -6.73 -12.03
C THR A 284 12.12 -7.93 -11.34
N ILE A 285 11.56 -7.73 -10.14
CA ILE A 285 10.89 -8.78 -9.35
C ILE A 285 9.55 -8.23 -8.88
N VAL A 286 8.47 -9.01 -9.03
CA VAL A 286 7.13 -8.64 -8.54
C VAL A 286 6.68 -9.65 -7.48
N CYS A 287 6.18 -9.15 -6.35
CA CYS A 287 5.68 -9.94 -5.23
C CYS A 287 4.36 -9.37 -4.68
N VAL A 288 3.38 -10.24 -4.45
CA VAL A 288 2.07 -9.87 -3.88
C VAL A 288 1.74 -10.82 -2.71
N PRO A 289 2.43 -10.68 -1.57
CA PRO A 289 2.32 -11.64 -0.46
C PRO A 289 0.90 -11.67 0.14
N ASP A 290 0.21 -10.54 0.14
CA ASP A 290 -1.13 -10.40 0.74
C ASP A 290 -2.26 -10.95 -0.11
N LEU A 291 -1.95 -11.43 -1.32
CA LEU A 291 -2.88 -12.27 -2.06
C LEU A 291 -3.26 -13.53 -1.26
N MET A 292 -2.37 -13.95 -0.35
CA MET A 292 -2.57 -15.09 0.52
C MET A 292 -3.17 -14.71 1.89
N ALA A 293 -3.47 -13.44 2.12
CA ALA A 293 -4.12 -12.99 3.35
C ALA A 293 -5.54 -13.54 3.41
N THR A 294 -5.75 -14.56 4.23
CA THR A 294 -7.08 -15.10 4.53
C THR A 294 -7.53 -14.62 5.90
N MET A 295 -8.81 -14.30 6.06
CA MET A 295 -9.38 -14.07 7.38
C MET A 295 -9.18 -15.30 8.28
N PRO A 296 -9.04 -15.11 9.61
CA PRO A 296 -9.16 -16.21 10.56
C PRO A 296 -10.45 -17.00 10.26
N ASP A 297 -10.35 -18.32 10.15
CA ASP A 297 -11.44 -19.27 9.88
C ASP A 297 -12.01 -19.33 8.44
N GLN A 298 -11.50 -18.53 7.49
CA GLN A 298 -11.85 -18.66 6.07
C GLN A 298 -10.79 -19.43 5.28
N LYS A 299 -11.25 -20.35 4.42
CA LYS A 299 -10.37 -20.99 3.43
C LYS A 299 -10.00 -19.97 2.34
N ALA A 300 -8.77 -20.05 1.87
CA ALA A 300 -8.30 -19.27 0.73
C ALA A 300 -9.20 -19.51 -0.49
N ASP A 301 -9.71 -18.44 -1.10
CA ASP A 301 -10.41 -18.53 -2.37
C ASP A 301 -9.41 -18.76 -3.51
N LEU A 302 -9.27 -20.04 -3.86
CA LEU A 302 -8.40 -20.52 -4.92
C LEU A 302 -8.71 -19.88 -6.28
N THR A 303 -9.96 -19.48 -6.53
CA THR A 303 -10.35 -18.85 -7.79
C THR A 303 -9.79 -17.44 -7.88
N THR A 304 -9.94 -16.66 -6.80
CA THR A 304 -9.40 -15.31 -6.70
C THR A 304 -7.87 -15.32 -6.75
N ILE A 305 -7.23 -16.26 -6.05
CA ILE A 305 -5.76 -16.44 -6.12
C ILE A 305 -5.33 -16.74 -7.54
N LYS A 306 -5.96 -17.70 -8.22
CA LYS A 306 -5.62 -18.05 -9.61
C LYS A 306 -5.78 -16.84 -10.54
N ALA A 307 -6.86 -16.09 -10.40
CA ALA A 307 -7.12 -14.92 -11.23
C ALA A 307 -6.05 -13.84 -11.05
N ALA A 308 -5.70 -13.51 -9.80
CA ALA A 308 -4.66 -12.53 -9.49
C ALA A 308 -3.28 -12.99 -9.96
N GLN A 309 -2.91 -14.26 -9.74
CA GLN A 309 -1.64 -14.81 -10.22
C GLN A 309 -1.56 -14.82 -11.76
N THR A 310 -2.65 -15.16 -12.46
CA THR A 310 -2.74 -15.05 -13.92
C THR A 310 -2.46 -13.62 -14.39
N MET A 311 -3.06 -12.63 -13.74
CA MET A 311 -2.83 -11.22 -14.04
C MET A 311 -1.36 -10.81 -13.82
N MET A 312 -0.77 -11.21 -12.68
CA MET A 312 0.63 -10.92 -12.39
C MET A 312 1.60 -11.54 -13.41
N ILE A 313 1.31 -12.77 -13.88
CA ILE A 313 2.07 -13.43 -14.93
C ILE A 313 1.95 -12.66 -16.24
N ALA A 314 0.72 -12.31 -16.65
CA ALA A 314 0.46 -11.58 -17.88
C ALA A 314 1.17 -10.22 -17.90
N HIS A 315 1.20 -9.51 -16.76
CA HIS A 315 1.97 -8.27 -16.59
C HIS A 315 3.47 -8.48 -16.87
N CYS A 316 4.06 -9.52 -16.28
CA CYS A 316 5.48 -9.82 -16.45
C CYS A 316 5.82 -10.29 -17.88
N GLU A 317 4.93 -11.08 -18.49
CA GLU A 317 5.08 -11.52 -19.89
C GLU A 317 5.00 -10.38 -20.88
N ARG A 318 4.09 -9.43 -20.64
CA ARG A 318 3.90 -8.25 -21.50
C ARG A 318 5.11 -7.32 -21.49
N LEU A 319 5.72 -7.10 -20.33
CA LEU A 319 6.85 -6.18 -20.19
C LEU A 319 8.21 -6.85 -20.47
N GLY A 320 8.33 -8.16 -20.25
CA GLY A 320 9.53 -8.94 -20.60
C GLY A 320 10.78 -8.68 -19.76
N ASP A 321 10.78 -7.68 -18.87
CA ASP A 321 11.93 -7.25 -18.08
C ASP A 321 11.90 -7.75 -16.63
N ARG A 322 10.75 -8.25 -16.16
CA ARG A 322 10.51 -8.63 -14.76
C ARG A 322 9.95 -10.03 -14.60
N VAL A 323 10.19 -10.63 -13.43
CA VAL A 323 9.74 -11.98 -13.09
C VAL A 323 8.89 -11.94 -11.83
N VAL A 324 7.74 -12.60 -11.84
CA VAL A 324 6.88 -12.72 -10.67
C VAL A 324 7.32 -13.90 -9.79
N ILE A 325 7.41 -13.64 -8.48
CA ILE A 325 7.53 -14.70 -7.48
C ILE A 325 6.13 -14.98 -6.92
N LEU A 326 5.63 -16.18 -7.19
CA LEU A 326 4.33 -16.65 -6.74
C LEU A 326 4.46 -17.41 -5.43
N ASP A 327 3.48 -17.19 -4.57
CA ASP A 327 3.30 -17.95 -3.34
C ASP A 327 2.21 -19.02 -3.54
N PRO A 328 2.38 -20.21 -2.92
CA PRO A 328 1.34 -21.23 -2.91
C PRO A 328 0.24 -20.81 -1.92
N PRO A 329 -1.02 -21.24 -2.12
CA PRO A 329 -2.04 -21.09 -1.10
C PRO A 329 -1.58 -21.72 0.24
N PRO A 330 -2.03 -21.16 1.38
CA PRO A 330 -1.57 -21.60 2.70
C PRO A 330 -1.98 -23.05 3.01
N ASN A 331 -1.22 -23.71 3.89
CA ASN A 331 -1.53 -25.02 4.47
C ASN A 331 -1.69 -26.19 3.47
N MET A 332 -1.10 -26.11 2.27
CA MET A 332 -1.13 -27.21 1.30
C MET A 332 -0.02 -28.25 1.53
N THR A 333 -0.38 -29.52 1.39
CA THR A 333 0.55 -30.66 1.31
C THR A 333 1.28 -30.70 -0.05
N PRO A 334 2.38 -31.48 -0.17
CA PRO A 334 3.09 -31.67 -1.44
C PRO A 334 2.20 -32.16 -2.59
N GLN A 335 1.24 -33.05 -2.32
CA GLN A 335 0.31 -33.55 -3.34
C GLN A 335 -0.68 -32.47 -3.77
N GLU A 336 -1.19 -31.69 -2.82
CA GLU A 336 -2.10 -30.58 -3.09
C GLU A 336 -1.40 -29.45 -3.87
N ILE A 337 -0.14 -29.13 -3.55
CA ILE A 337 0.57 -28.10 -4.31
C ILE A 337 0.92 -28.56 -5.72
N LYS A 338 1.21 -29.86 -5.91
CA LYS A 338 1.35 -30.45 -7.25
C LYS A 338 0.05 -30.31 -8.03
N ARG A 339 -1.08 -30.66 -7.42
CA ARG A 339 -2.41 -30.52 -8.03
C ARG A 339 -2.74 -29.06 -8.35
N TRP A 340 -2.47 -28.14 -7.43
CA TRP A 340 -2.61 -26.70 -7.65
C TRP A 340 -1.80 -26.28 -8.88
N ARG A 341 -0.51 -26.62 -8.91
CA ARG A 341 0.41 -26.25 -9.98
C ARG A 341 -0.03 -26.78 -11.35
N MET A 342 -0.40 -28.06 -11.42
CA MET A 342 -0.60 -28.77 -12.70
C MET A 342 -2.05 -28.77 -13.19
N GLU A 343 -3.03 -28.89 -12.30
CA GLU A 343 -4.45 -29.03 -12.68
C GLU A 343 -5.24 -27.75 -12.48
N ILE A 344 -5.11 -27.11 -11.31
CA ILE A 344 -5.98 -25.98 -10.94
C ILE A 344 -5.48 -24.68 -11.55
N ALA A 345 -4.23 -24.31 -11.28
CA ALA A 345 -3.60 -23.10 -11.78
C ALA A 345 -3.21 -23.25 -13.25
N GLY A 346 -2.50 -24.33 -13.59
CA GLY A 346 -2.16 -24.68 -14.98
C GLY A 346 -1.28 -23.65 -15.70
N PHE A 347 -0.49 -22.87 -14.96
CA PHE A 347 0.34 -21.81 -15.54
C PHE A 347 1.45 -22.40 -16.43
N ASP A 348 1.80 -21.75 -17.53
CA ASP A 348 3.00 -22.09 -18.30
C ASP A 348 3.69 -20.79 -18.69
N SER A 349 4.64 -20.37 -17.87
CA SER A 349 5.35 -19.12 -18.08
C SER A 349 6.78 -19.19 -17.59
N SER A 350 7.68 -18.65 -18.41
CA SER A 350 9.07 -18.45 -18.00
C SER A 350 9.26 -17.24 -17.10
N TYR A 351 8.28 -16.34 -17.01
CA TYR A 351 8.33 -15.12 -16.20
C TYR A 351 7.75 -15.31 -14.79
N ALA A 352 7.55 -16.55 -14.37
CA ALA A 352 7.02 -16.89 -13.06
C ALA A 352 7.87 -17.96 -12.36
N ALA A 353 7.99 -17.84 -11.05
CA ALA A 353 8.60 -18.86 -10.18
C ALA A 353 7.73 -19.08 -8.94
N LEU A 354 7.47 -20.34 -8.58
CA LEU A 354 6.70 -20.72 -7.40
C LEU A 354 7.63 -21.30 -6.33
N TYR A 355 7.52 -20.82 -5.09
CA TYR A 355 8.31 -21.33 -3.95
C TYR A 355 7.42 -21.96 -2.90
N TYR A 356 7.74 -23.19 -2.51
CA TYR A 356 7.00 -23.97 -1.52
C TYR A 356 7.98 -24.56 -0.51
N PRO A 357 7.64 -24.76 0.76
CA PRO A 357 6.42 -24.32 1.45
C PRO A 357 6.55 -22.89 2.00
N TRP A 358 5.53 -22.45 2.71
CA TRP A 358 5.61 -21.26 3.54
C TRP A 358 6.70 -21.40 4.60
N ILE A 359 7.29 -20.27 4.96
CA ILE A 359 8.35 -20.20 5.97
C ILE A 359 7.77 -19.74 7.29
N GLN A 360 8.38 -20.17 8.38
CA GLN A 360 8.05 -19.71 9.71
C GLN A 360 9.12 -18.71 10.17
N VAL A 361 8.69 -17.56 10.65
CA VAL A 361 9.55 -16.48 11.16
C VAL A 361 9.11 -16.10 12.56
N MET A 362 10.01 -15.50 13.33
CA MET A 362 9.61 -14.83 14.57
C MET A 362 9.02 -13.47 14.22
N ASP A 363 7.76 -13.25 14.56
CA ASP A 363 7.13 -11.95 14.34
C ASP A 363 7.74 -10.90 15.28
N PRO A 364 8.38 -9.83 14.77
CA PRO A 364 9.02 -8.85 15.64
C PRO A 364 8.04 -8.07 16.51
N ALA A 365 6.77 -7.93 16.07
CA ALA A 365 5.74 -7.22 16.83
C ALA A 365 5.20 -8.04 18.01
N THR A 366 4.86 -9.32 17.79
CA THR A 366 4.27 -10.17 18.84
C THR A 366 5.28 -11.09 19.54
N ASN A 367 6.50 -11.18 19.04
CA ASN A 367 7.54 -12.13 19.45
C ASN A 367 7.04 -13.59 19.47
N ARG A 368 6.18 -13.93 18.52
CA ARG A 368 5.63 -15.28 18.35
C ARG A 368 5.98 -15.82 16.97
N PRO A 369 6.18 -17.15 16.84
CA PRO A 369 6.35 -17.77 15.53
C PRO A 369 5.07 -17.64 14.70
N ILE A 370 5.20 -17.08 13.49
CA ILE A 370 4.11 -17.01 12.50
C ILE A 370 4.55 -17.64 11.18
N GLN A 371 3.59 -18.14 10.39
CA GLN A 371 3.83 -18.60 9.03
C GLN A 371 3.56 -17.47 8.04
N ILE A 372 4.46 -17.28 7.09
CA ILE A 372 4.33 -16.25 6.06
C ILE A 372 4.65 -16.80 4.66
N PRO A 373 4.10 -16.18 3.60
CA PRO A 373 4.47 -16.48 2.23
C PRO A 373 5.98 -16.23 1.98
N PRO A 374 6.67 -17.10 1.20
CA PRO A 374 8.11 -17.00 1.01
C PRO A 374 8.57 -15.89 0.05
N SER A 375 7.70 -15.34 -0.80
CA SER A 375 8.08 -14.44 -1.91
C SER A 375 9.04 -13.31 -1.52
N GLY A 376 8.78 -12.59 -0.41
CA GLY A 376 9.66 -11.52 0.04
C GLY A 376 11.06 -11.96 0.43
N HIS A 377 11.18 -13.09 1.13
CA HIS A 377 12.48 -13.66 1.49
C HIS A 377 13.21 -14.17 0.25
N MET A 378 12.49 -14.77 -0.71
CA MET A 378 13.07 -15.25 -1.96
C MET A 378 13.58 -14.11 -2.84
N ALA A 379 12.83 -13.01 -2.92
CA ALA A 379 13.29 -11.80 -3.61
C ALA A 379 14.59 -11.26 -3.01
N GLY A 380 14.72 -11.29 -1.67
CA GLY A 380 15.96 -10.90 -0.99
C GLY A 380 17.11 -11.86 -1.30
N VAL A 381 16.84 -13.18 -1.28
CA VAL A 381 17.84 -14.21 -1.66
C VAL A 381 18.31 -14.02 -3.10
N TRP A 382 17.42 -13.68 -4.03
CA TRP A 382 17.78 -13.34 -5.42
C TRP A 382 18.70 -12.14 -5.45
N ALA A 383 18.36 -11.06 -4.72
CA ALA A 383 19.18 -9.87 -4.64
C ALA A 383 20.60 -10.14 -4.11
N ARG A 384 20.72 -10.94 -3.04
CA ARG A 384 22.02 -11.33 -2.48
C ARG A 384 22.83 -12.22 -3.42
N ASN A 385 22.20 -13.19 -4.05
CA ASN A 385 22.86 -14.05 -5.02
C ASN A 385 23.40 -13.23 -6.20
N ASP A 386 22.61 -12.29 -6.72
CA ASP A 386 23.01 -11.42 -7.81
C ASP A 386 24.17 -10.50 -7.42
N ALA A 387 24.11 -9.89 -6.24
CA ALA A 387 25.16 -8.99 -5.77
C ALA A 387 26.50 -9.72 -5.52
N THR A 388 26.46 -11.00 -5.14
CA THR A 388 27.66 -11.77 -4.77
C THR A 388 28.21 -12.65 -5.90
N ARG A 389 27.35 -13.11 -6.81
CA ARG A 389 27.68 -14.10 -7.85
C ARG A 389 27.20 -13.73 -9.25
N GLY A 390 26.38 -12.68 -9.39
CA GLY A 390 25.77 -12.26 -10.64
C GLY A 390 24.50 -13.04 -10.99
N VAL A 391 23.66 -12.41 -11.83
CA VAL A 391 22.32 -12.92 -12.22
C VAL A 391 22.34 -14.27 -12.94
N HIS A 392 23.45 -14.61 -13.60
CA HIS A 392 23.65 -15.87 -14.30
C HIS A 392 23.74 -17.08 -13.35
N LYS A 393 24.01 -16.86 -12.06
CA LYS A 393 24.06 -17.92 -11.05
C LYS A 393 22.65 -18.23 -10.53
N ALA A 394 22.27 -19.51 -10.53
CA ALA A 394 21.01 -19.96 -9.94
C ALA A 394 20.90 -19.61 -8.44
N PRO A 395 19.83 -18.93 -7.99
CA PRO A 395 19.59 -18.56 -6.59
C PRO A 395 19.03 -19.75 -5.78
N ALA A 396 19.82 -20.82 -5.71
CA ALA A 396 19.52 -22.04 -4.97
C ALA A 396 20.74 -22.47 -4.15
N ASN A 397 20.51 -23.34 -3.16
CA ASN A 397 21.46 -23.69 -2.10
C ASN A 397 21.82 -22.52 -1.16
N GLU A 398 21.02 -21.45 -1.21
CA GLU A 398 21.14 -20.26 -0.38
C GLU A 398 20.39 -20.44 0.94
N VAL A 399 20.96 -19.93 2.04
CA VAL A 399 20.31 -19.93 3.36
C VAL A 399 19.25 -18.83 3.41
N VAL A 400 18.07 -19.16 3.90
CA VAL A 400 16.98 -18.19 4.13
C VAL A 400 17.18 -17.56 5.51
N GLN A 401 17.64 -16.32 5.55
CA GLN A 401 17.86 -15.56 6.78
C GLN A 401 16.51 -15.16 7.40
N GLY A 402 16.41 -15.23 8.72
CA GLY A 402 15.18 -14.94 9.48
C GLY A 402 14.19 -16.12 9.59
N ALA A 403 14.32 -17.15 8.75
CA ALA A 403 13.49 -18.35 8.84
C ALA A 403 13.92 -19.23 10.02
N ILE A 404 12.97 -19.50 10.93
CA ILE A 404 13.15 -20.38 12.10
C ILE A 404 12.52 -21.77 11.89
N GLY A 405 11.65 -21.90 10.88
CA GLY A 405 10.95 -23.14 10.57
C GLY A 405 10.31 -23.11 9.18
N LEU A 406 9.62 -24.19 8.85
CA LEU A 406 8.85 -24.34 7.61
C LEU A 406 7.45 -24.81 7.99
N ALA A 407 6.44 -24.33 7.27
CA ALA A 407 5.06 -24.80 7.44
C ALA A 407 4.92 -26.30 7.16
N TYR A 408 5.76 -26.84 6.26
CA TYR A 408 5.84 -28.25 5.94
C TYR A 408 7.30 -28.69 5.78
N GLN A 409 7.65 -29.88 6.23
CA GLN A 409 9.01 -30.42 6.07
C GLN A 409 9.06 -31.32 4.83
N THR A 410 9.34 -30.73 3.67
CA THR A 410 9.37 -31.49 2.40
C THR A 410 10.51 -32.51 2.38
N THR A 411 10.14 -33.77 2.17
CA THR A 411 11.08 -34.89 2.04
C THR A 411 11.77 -34.87 0.68
N LYS A 412 12.82 -35.68 0.53
CA LYS A 412 13.51 -35.84 -0.76
C LYS A 412 12.57 -36.43 -1.83
N GLY A 413 11.82 -37.48 -1.47
CA GLY A 413 10.93 -38.15 -2.42
C GLY A 413 9.81 -37.23 -2.93
N GLU A 414 9.21 -36.42 -2.04
CA GLU A 414 8.22 -35.43 -2.45
C GLU A 414 8.82 -34.36 -3.36
N GLN A 415 10.01 -33.86 -3.01
CA GLN A 415 10.71 -32.91 -3.85
C GLN A 415 11.00 -33.48 -5.25
N ASP A 416 11.41 -34.74 -5.35
CA ASP A 416 11.68 -35.40 -6.63
C ASP A 416 10.43 -35.44 -7.53
N THR A 417 9.23 -35.41 -6.95
CA THR A 417 7.96 -35.28 -7.69
C THR A 417 7.55 -33.84 -8.02
N LEU A 418 7.92 -32.87 -7.17
CA LEU A 418 7.53 -31.46 -7.29
C LEU A 418 8.44 -30.65 -8.20
N ASN A 419 9.74 -30.92 -8.15
CA ASN A 419 10.75 -30.16 -8.86
C ASN A 419 10.56 -30.23 -10.39
N PRO A 420 10.23 -31.39 -11.03
CA PRO A 420 9.93 -31.44 -12.47
C PRO A 420 8.79 -30.51 -12.90
N ASP A 421 7.82 -30.26 -12.00
CA ASP A 421 6.65 -29.41 -12.24
C ASP A 421 6.92 -27.91 -11.98
N GLY A 422 8.18 -27.54 -11.75
CA GLY A 422 8.60 -26.15 -11.55
C GLY A 422 8.37 -25.60 -10.13
N VAL A 423 8.06 -26.47 -9.16
CA VAL A 423 7.87 -26.07 -7.76
C VAL A 423 9.21 -26.04 -7.02
N ASN A 424 9.67 -24.84 -6.65
CA ASN A 424 10.95 -24.67 -5.98
C ASN A 424 10.82 -24.91 -4.47
N CYS A 425 11.39 -26.02 -3.99
CA CYS A 425 11.27 -26.39 -2.59
C CYS A 425 12.25 -25.63 -1.68
N ILE A 426 11.78 -25.13 -0.54
CA ILE A 426 12.57 -24.64 0.59
C ILE A 426 12.64 -25.76 1.61
N ARG A 427 13.84 -26.12 2.06
CA ARG A 427 14.06 -27.31 2.89
C ARG A 427 14.97 -27.02 4.07
N ALA A 428 14.66 -27.63 5.21
CA ALA A 428 15.53 -27.64 6.36
C ALA A 428 16.55 -28.79 6.23
N PHE A 429 17.82 -28.47 6.40
CA PHE A 429 18.90 -29.45 6.41
C PHE A 429 19.60 -29.42 7.78
N PRO A 430 19.70 -30.57 8.47
CA PRO A 430 20.44 -30.66 9.73
C PRO A 430 21.87 -30.10 9.58
N GLY A 431 22.26 -29.19 10.47
CA GLY A 431 23.58 -28.54 10.46
C GLY A 431 23.83 -27.52 9.33
N ARG A 432 22.89 -27.34 8.39
CA ARG A 432 23.03 -26.42 7.24
C ARG A 432 21.96 -25.34 7.15
N GLY A 433 20.97 -25.38 8.05
CA GLY A 433 19.87 -24.42 8.14
C GLY A 433 18.77 -24.64 7.11
N ILE A 434 17.86 -23.67 7.01
CA ILE A 434 16.79 -23.64 6.01
C ILE A 434 17.35 -23.06 4.71
N ARG A 435 17.18 -23.78 3.60
CA ARG A 435 17.76 -23.41 2.31
C ARG A 435 16.75 -23.51 1.17
N VAL A 436 16.92 -22.61 0.21
CA VAL A 436 16.26 -22.72 -1.10
C VAL A 436 16.88 -23.87 -1.87
N TRP A 437 16.06 -24.77 -2.41
CA TRP A 437 16.50 -26.01 -3.02
C TRP A 437 15.81 -26.28 -4.37
N GLY A 438 15.63 -25.21 -5.15
CA GLY A 438 15.12 -25.21 -6.52
C GLY A 438 15.33 -23.84 -7.17
N ALA A 439 15.48 -23.80 -8.50
CA ALA A 439 15.63 -22.57 -9.27
C ALA A 439 14.97 -22.67 -10.68
N ARG A 440 13.80 -23.29 -10.75
CA ARG A 440 13.02 -23.46 -11.98
C ARG A 440 11.94 -22.40 -12.13
N THR A 441 11.68 -22.04 -13.37
CA THR A 441 10.50 -21.26 -13.74
C THR A 441 9.29 -22.20 -13.86
N LEU A 442 8.12 -21.65 -14.17
CA LEU A 442 6.92 -22.42 -14.47
C LEU A 442 6.85 -22.90 -15.93
N SER A 443 7.89 -22.67 -16.74
CA SER A 443 7.85 -22.96 -18.18
C SER A 443 7.99 -24.45 -18.50
N SER A 444 7.19 -24.92 -19.45
CA SER A 444 7.35 -26.23 -20.11
C SER A 444 8.54 -26.26 -21.09
N ASN A 445 8.99 -25.10 -21.58
CA ASN A 445 10.09 -24.99 -22.54
C ASN A 445 11.46 -25.25 -21.86
N PRO A 446 12.22 -26.28 -22.28
CA PRO A 446 13.52 -26.59 -21.69
C PRO A 446 14.54 -25.43 -21.71
N SER A 447 14.46 -24.55 -22.71
CA SER A 447 15.37 -23.39 -22.86
C SER A 447 15.16 -22.36 -21.76
N TRP A 448 13.92 -22.24 -21.27
CA TRP A 448 13.52 -21.27 -20.26
C TRP A 448 13.22 -21.88 -18.90
N ARG A 449 13.64 -23.13 -18.70
CA ARG A 449 13.38 -23.92 -17.49
C ARG A 449 13.93 -23.29 -16.21
N TYR A 450 15.02 -22.52 -16.30
CA TYR A 450 15.76 -22.04 -15.13
C TYR A 450 15.65 -20.53 -14.94
N ILE A 451 15.50 -20.12 -13.67
CA ILE A 451 15.32 -18.73 -13.25
C ILE A 451 16.52 -17.87 -13.67
N ASN A 452 17.74 -18.35 -13.43
CA ASN A 452 18.95 -17.61 -13.78
C ASN A 452 19.13 -17.42 -15.29
N VAL A 453 18.62 -18.35 -16.12
CA VAL A 453 18.64 -18.20 -17.57
C VAL A 453 17.67 -17.10 -17.98
N ARG A 454 16.40 -17.18 -17.56
CA ARG A 454 15.42 -16.11 -17.85
C ARG A 454 15.91 -14.75 -17.38
N ARG A 455 16.35 -14.63 -16.13
CA ARG A 455 16.81 -13.36 -15.55
C ARG A 455 18.08 -12.83 -16.23
N LEU A 456 18.98 -13.70 -16.68
CA LEU A 456 20.15 -13.28 -17.47
C LEU A 456 19.71 -12.65 -18.80
N PHE A 457 18.78 -13.28 -19.53
CA PHE A 457 18.27 -12.71 -20.78
C PHE A 457 17.52 -11.39 -20.56
N ASN A 458 16.67 -11.30 -19.53
CA ASN A 458 16.03 -10.02 -19.17
C ASN A 458 17.07 -8.93 -18.90
N PHE A 459 18.13 -9.25 -18.14
CA PHE A 459 19.22 -8.32 -17.85
C PHE A 459 19.97 -7.90 -19.12
N VAL A 460 20.31 -8.83 -20.01
CA VAL A 460 21.02 -8.55 -21.26
C VAL A 460 20.16 -7.70 -22.19
N GLU A 461 18.91 -8.09 -22.42
CA GLU A 461 17.95 -7.38 -23.28
C GLU A 461 17.74 -5.95 -22.79
N LYS A 462 17.49 -5.77 -21.48
CA LYS A 462 17.28 -4.43 -20.90
C LYS A 462 18.55 -3.58 -20.90
N SER A 463 19.73 -4.19 -20.72
CA SER A 463 21.01 -3.48 -20.81
C SER A 463 21.27 -3.00 -22.23
N ILE A 464 21.01 -3.84 -23.24
CA ILE A 464 21.12 -3.47 -24.65
C ILE A 464 20.11 -2.37 -24.98
N GLU A 465 18.83 -2.52 -24.63
CA GLU A 465 17.78 -1.53 -24.87
C GLU A 465 18.16 -0.15 -24.31
N ARG A 466 18.67 -0.10 -23.08
CA ARG A 466 19.08 1.16 -22.44
C ARG A 466 20.37 1.70 -23.05
N GLY A 467 21.32 0.82 -23.37
CA GLY A 467 22.62 1.18 -23.95
C GLY A 467 22.52 1.69 -25.38
N THR A 468 21.49 1.28 -26.13
CA THR A 468 21.28 1.68 -27.54
C THR A 468 20.28 2.81 -27.72
N GLN A 469 19.81 3.47 -26.66
CA GLN A 469 18.88 4.61 -26.77
C GLN A 469 19.42 5.77 -27.63
N TRP A 470 20.74 5.95 -27.70
CA TRP A 470 21.35 6.97 -28.55
C TRP A 470 21.11 6.74 -30.05
N VAL A 471 20.79 5.51 -30.46
CA VAL A 471 20.50 5.15 -31.86
C VAL A 471 19.16 5.73 -32.31
N VAL A 472 18.27 6.07 -31.37
CA VAL A 472 16.94 6.57 -31.68
C VAL A 472 17.06 7.94 -32.37
N PHE A 473 16.43 8.07 -33.54
CA PHE A 473 16.47 9.23 -34.43
C PHE A 473 17.79 9.48 -35.20
N GLU A 474 18.75 8.56 -35.14
CA GLU A 474 19.91 8.59 -36.04
C GLU A 474 19.55 8.22 -37.49
N PRO A 475 20.29 8.71 -38.50
CA PRO A 475 20.08 8.33 -39.90
C PRO A 475 20.19 6.81 -40.11
N ASN A 476 19.12 6.20 -40.62
CA ASN A 476 19.06 4.76 -40.85
C ASN A 476 19.89 4.32 -42.06
N ASP A 477 21.21 4.23 -41.89
CA ASP A 477 22.17 3.84 -42.92
C ASP A 477 23.08 2.67 -42.50
N ARG A 478 23.92 2.20 -43.43
CA ARG A 478 24.85 1.09 -43.19
C ARG A 478 25.92 1.43 -42.13
N THR A 479 26.25 2.72 -41.98
CA THR A 479 27.23 3.21 -41.00
C THR A 479 26.69 3.04 -39.60
N LEU A 480 25.44 3.43 -39.36
CA LEU A 480 24.73 3.23 -38.12
C LEU A 480 24.65 1.74 -37.78
N TRP A 481 24.26 0.89 -38.73
CA TRP A 481 24.16 -0.56 -38.50
C TRP A 481 25.49 -1.20 -38.12
N ALA A 482 26.59 -0.74 -38.72
CA ALA A 482 27.93 -1.21 -38.38
C ALA A 482 28.36 -0.74 -36.99
N ARG A 483 27.99 0.48 -36.59
CA ARG A 483 28.24 1.04 -35.25
C ARG A 483 27.49 0.21 -34.20
N VAL A 484 26.19 0.00 -34.37
CA VAL A 484 25.36 -0.82 -33.47
C VAL A 484 25.89 -2.25 -33.35
N ARG A 485 26.24 -2.91 -34.47
CA ARG A 485 26.80 -4.28 -34.46
C ARG A 485 28.17 -4.41 -33.81
N ARG A 486 28.92 -3.32 -33.69
CA ARG A 486 30.22 -3.32 -33.01
C ARG A 486 30.05 -3.15 -31.51
N ASP A 487 29.02 -2.41 -31.09
CA ASP A 487 28.80 -2.06 -29.69
C ASP A 487 28.06 -3.14 -28.90
N ILE A 488 27.25 -3.96 -29.59
CA ILE A 488 26.60 -5.19 -29.07
C ILE A 488 27.48 -6.40 -29.39
#